data_AF-A0A022QP65-F1
#
_entry.id   AF-A0A022QP65-F1
#
_cell.length_a   1.000
_cell.length_b   1.000
_cell.length_c   1.000
_cell.angle_alpha   90.00
_cell.angle_beta   90.00
_cell.angle_gamma   90.00
#
_symmetry.space_group_name_H-M   'P 1'
#
loop_
_entity.id
_entity.type
_entity.pdbx_description
1 polymer ?
#
loop_
_entity_poly.entity_id
_entity_poly.type
_entity_poly.pdbx_seq_one_letter_code
_entity_poly.pdbx_strand_id
1 'polypeptide(L)' 'MCYEVKCPNCGKGSWEGCGRHVPAVYKRIPEGQHCQCKAWPGVNPAGDTSAAAAAADPKVSSNCTIL' A
#
# COMPACT_ATOMS: atom_id res chain seq x y z
N MET A 1 19.30 7.05 -2.70
CA MET A 1 18.50 6.50 -3.81
C MET A 1 17.29 5.83 -3.22
N CYS A 2 16.07 6.13 -3.70
CA CYS A 2 14.87 5.41 -3.23
C CYS A 2 14.53 4.31 -4.22
N TYR A 3 14.06 3.18 -3.71
CA TYR A 3 13.67 2.02 -4.52
C TYR A 3 12.39 1.41 -3.96
N GLU A 4 11.72 0.62 -4.80
CA GLU A 4 10.51 -0.11 -4.44
C GLU A 4 10.83 -1.34 -3.59
N VAL A 5 10.06 -1.56 -2.54
CA VAL A 5 10.15 -2.71 -1.63
C VAL A 5 8.77 -3.21 -1.28
N LYS A 6 8.61 -4.48 -0.92
CA LYS A 6 7.33 -4.96 -0.39
C LYS A 6 7.20 -4.65 1.10
N CYS A 7 6.06 -4.09 1.50
CA CYS A 7 5.77 -3.89 2.91
C CYS A 7 5.52 -5.24 3.59
N PRO A 8 6.20 -5.58 4.69
CA PRO A 8 5.95 -6.83 5.41
C PRO A 8 4.59 -6.84 6.12
N ASN A 9 3.99 -5.68 6.38
CA ASN A 9 2.70 -5.58 7.08
C ASN A 9 1.49 -5.80 6.16
N CYS A 10 1.51 -5.25 4.94
CA CYS A 10 0.37 -5.30 4.02
C CYS A 10 0.68 -6.02 2.69
N GLY A 11 1.93 -6.42 2.43
CA GLY A 11 2.34 -7.06 1.18
C GLY A 11 2.34 -6.15 -0.06
N LYS A 12 1.87 -4.90 0.06
CA LYS A 12 1.83 -3.90 -1.01
C LYS A 12 3.19 -3.28 -1.30
N GLY A 13 3.30 -2.61 -2.46
CA GLY A 13 4.47 -1.86 -2.88
C GLY A 13 4.70 -0.62 -2.01
N SER A 14 5.85 -0.55 -1.38
CA SER A 14 6.33 0.52 -0.53
C SER A 14 7.66 1.04 -1.07
N TRP A 15 8.20 2.08 -0.45
CA TRP A 15 9.48 2.66 -0.81
C TRP A 15 10.45 2.65 0.38
N GLU A 16 11.73 2.50 0.08
CA GLU A 16 12.82 2.63 1.05
C GLU A 16 13.87 3.63 0.56
N GLY A 17 14.50 4.38 1.47
CA GLY A 17 15.53 5.37 1.18
C GLY A 17 15.30 6.73 1.85
N CYS A 18 15.85 7.79 1.25
CA CYS A 18 15.93 9.14 1.85
C CYS A 18 14.72 10.05 1.61
N GLY A 19 13.59 9.57 1.08
CA GLY A 19 12.37 10.37 0.90
C GLY A 19 12.34 11.29 -0.32
N ARG A 20 13.49 11.75 -0.80
CA ARG A 20 13.58 12.70 -1.93
C ARG A 20 13.22 12.12 -3.31
N HIS A 21 13.29 10.80 -3.47
CA HIS A 21 12.99 10.13 -4.75
C HIS A 21 11.69 9.32 -4.69
N VAL A 22 10.89 9.50 -3.64
CA VAL A 22 9.61 8.83 -3.43
C VAL A 22 8.60 9.07 -4.55
N PRO A 23 8.49 10.26 -5.15
CA PRO A 23 7.57 10.48 -6.27
C PRO A 23 7.90 9.62 -7.49
N ALA A 24 9.20 9.37 -7.73
CA ALA A 24 9.65 8.51 -8.82
C ALA A 24 9.35 7.03 -8.55
N VAL A 25 9.40 6.59 -7.29
CA VAL A 25 9.00 5.23 -6.89
C VAL A 25 7.49 5.07 -6.96
N TYR A 26 6.74 6.07 -6.49
CA TYR A 26 5.27 6.09 -6.55
C TYR A 26 4.76 5.99 -7.99
N LYS A 27 5.39 6.69 -8.95
CA LYS A 27 5.05 6.58 -10.38
C LYS A 27 5.30 5.19 -10.99
N ARG A 28 6.16 4.36 -10.38
CA ARG A 28 6.49 3.00 -10.89
C ARG A 28 5.53 1.95 -10.37
N ILE A 29 4.95 2.17 -9.19
CA ILE A 29 3.98 1.26 -8.59
C ILE A 29 2.59 1.64 -9.13
N PRO A 30 1.81 0.67 -9.63
CA PRO A 30 0.47 0.95 -10.14
C PRO A 30 -0.49 1.36 -9.01
N GLU A 31 -1.47 2.18 -9.37
CA GLU A 31 -2.51 2.66 -8.46
C GLU A 31 -3.28 1.47 -7.84
N GLY A 32 -3.43 1.48 -6.51
CA GLY A 32 -3.98 0.35 -5.73
C GLY A 32 -2.94 -0.61 -5.13
N GLN A 33 -1.69 -0.60 -5.63
CA GLN A 33 -0.59 -1.38 -5.06
C GLN A 33 0.32 -0.56 -4.13
N HIS A 34 -0.02 0.70 -3.86
CA HIS A 34 0.69 1.55 -2.90
C HIS A 34 0.40 1.14 -1.46
N CYS A 35 1.45 0.92 -0.69
CA CYS A 35 1.40 0.70 0.75
C CYS A 35 0.96 1.99 1.46
N GLN A 36 -0.12 1.94 2.24
CA GLN A 36 -0.53 3.06 3.11
C GLN A 36 0.07 2.99 4.52
N CYS A 37 0.83 1.95 4.86
CA CYS A 37 1.47 1.83 6.19
C CYS A 37 2.61 2.83 6.40
N LYS A 38 3.13 3.44 5.33
CA LYS A 38 4.25 4.39 5.37
C LYS A 38 3.85 5.68 4.66
N ALA A 39 4.28 6.81 5.22
CA ALA A 39 4.04 8.12 4.61
C ALA A 39 4.78 8.25 3.26
N TRP A 40 4.15 8.93 2.31
CA TRP A 40 4.72 9.22 1.00
C TRP A 40 5.04 10.71 0.88
N PRO A 41 6.25 11.14 1.27
CA PRO A 41 6.65 12.54 1.16
C PRO A 41 6.76 12.97 -0.31
N GLY A 42 6.20 14.13 -0.64
CA GLY A 42 6.27 14.70 -1.99
C GLY A 42 5.29 14.09 -3.00
N VAL A 43 4.37 13.23 -2.56
CA VAL A 43 3.19 12.86 -3.35
C VAL A 43 1.98 13.44 -2.60
N ASN A 44 1.12 14.17 -3.29
CA ASN A 44 -0.09 14.72 -2.70
C ASN A 44 -1.27 13.82 -3.10
N PRO A 45 -1.72 12.87 -2.25
CA PRO A 45 -2.82 11.97 -2.59
C PRO A 45 -4.19 12.66 -2.57
N ALA A 46 -4.27 13.98 -2.38
CA ALA A 46 -5.51 14.74 -2.33
C ALA A 46 -6.36 14.70 -3.63
N GLY A 47 -5.83 14.14 -4.72
CA GLY A 47 -6.58 13.87 -5.95
C GLY A 47 -7.35 12.55 -5.95
N ASP A 48 -7.02 11.60 -5.06
CA ASP A 48 -7.60 10.26 -5.07
C ASP A 48 -8.18 9.92 -3.70
N THR A 49 -9.30 10.57 -3.41
CA THR A 49 -10.26 10.06 -2.42
C THR A 49 -10.94 8.83 -3.00
N SER A 50 -10.23 7.68 -3.08
CA SER A 50 -10.74 6.30 -3.15
C SER A 50 -9.67 5.31 -3.67
N ALA A 51 -8.72 4.88 -2.83
CA ALA A 51 -7.97 3.62 -3.11
C ALA A 51 -7.42 2.94 -1.83
N ALA A 52 -8.11 3.13 -0.71
CA ALA A 52 -7.99 2.30 0.48
C ALA A 52 -9.15 1.27 0.50
N ALA A 53 -9.27 0.48 -0.57
CA ALA A 53 -10.24 -0.62 -0.63
C ALA A 53 -9.83 -1.63 -1.72
N ALA A 54 -8.73 -2.35 -1.52
CA ALA A 54 -8.58 -3.68 -2.12
C ALA A 54 -7.36 -4.39 -1.52
N ALA A 55 -7.58 -5.64 -1.13
CA ALA A 55 -6.65 -6.59 -0.52
C ALA A 55 -6.51 -6.52 1.00
N ALA A 56 -7.63 -6.71 1.70
CA ALA A 56 -7.67 -7.71 2.77
C ALA A 56 -8.97 -8.51 2.60
N ASP A 57 -8.80 -9.70 2.04
CA ASP A 57 -9.72 -10.84 2.04
C ASP A 57 -10.45 -10.98 3.39
N PRO A 58 -11.79 -11.12 3.44
CA PRO A 58 -12.48 -11.36 4.69
C PRO A 58 -12.20 -12.80 5.12
N LYS A 59 -11.07 -13.02 5.78
CA LYS A 59 -10.87 -14.19 6.63
C LYS A 59 -11.70 -13.99 7.91
N VAL A 60 -13.03 -14.01 7.77
CA VAL A 60 -13.92 -14.35 8.88
C VAL A 60 -14.17 -15.85 8.79
N SER A 61 -13.63 -16.52 9.80
CA SER A 61 -13.50 -17.95 9.97
C SER A 61 -14.77 -18.75 9.70
N SER A 62 -14.58 -19.89 9.03
CA SER A 62 -15.41 -21.07 9.23
C SER A 62 -15.67 -21.29 10.72
N ASN A 63 -16.92 -21.14 11.15
CA ASN A 63 -17.44 -21.86 12.30
C ASN A 63 -18.71 -22.61 11.87
N CYS A 64 -18.47 -23.82 11.36
CA CYS A 64 -19.48 -24.85 11.21
C CYS A 64 -19.92 -25.29 12.62
N THR A 65 -20.96 -24.67 13.17
CA THR A 65 -21.74 -25.13 14.35
C THR A 65 -23.06 -24.34 14.24
N ILE A 66 -24.23 -24.95 14.05
CA ILE A 66 -25.03 -25.67 15.04
C ILE A 66 -26.07 -26.52 14.28
N LEU A 67 -26.36 -27.68 14.87
CA LEU A 67 -27.35 -28.72 14.60
C LEU A 67 -28.62 -28.31 13.83
#